data_AF-A0A6J8C5L3-F1
#
_entry.id   AF-A0A6J8C5L3-F1
#
_cell.length_a   1.000
_cell.length_b   1.000
_cell.length_c   1.000
_cell.angle_alpha   90.00
_cell.angle_beta   90.00
_cell.angle_gamma   90.00
#
_symmetry.space_group_name_H-M   'P 1'
#
loop_
_entity.id
_entity.type
_entity.pdbx_description
1 polymer ?
#
loop_
_entity_poly.entity_id
_entity_poly.type
_entity_poly.pdbx_seq_one_letter_code
_entity_poly.pdbx_strand_id
1 'polypeptide(L)'
;MEQKKKDEWMGLPVNEKQLHDLFLGGKRHPAMKMADIAMKMKRSPNQVFVLLVGLSGAGKSSTVNYLFETNVAETSELRSETRSTIEYTVKMKSTEWRIPDLQLSIIDTPGFCDTDGLEQDAKNIMSIKYFLESHPHIRKSYPNLVMIVLNIQDNRIEGESSNFAKMLKGISNVNAIDNRNPNVVVVLTHATSIA
;
A
#
# COMPACT_ATOMS: atom_id res chain seq x y z
N MET A 1 19.38 18.75 21.32
CA MET A 1 18.44 18.33 20.25
C MET A 1 19.09 17.38 19.25
N GLU A 2 20.35 17.59 18.89
CA GLU A 2 21.08 16.81 17.88
C GLU A 2 21.43 15.38 18.34
N GLN A 3 21.84 15.23 19.61
CA GLN A 3 22.14 13.91 20.20
C GLN A 3 20.92 12.98 20.24
N LYS A 4 19.76 13.54 20.61
CA LYS A 4 18.50 12.80 20.71
C LYS A 4 18.00 12.31 19.35
N LYS A 5 18.25 13.09 18.29
CA LYS A 5 18.03 12.63 16.91
C LYS A 5 19.03 11.53 16.58
N LYS A 6 20.33 11.70 16.83
CA LYS A 6 21.33 10.67 16.53
C LYS A 6 20.95 9.29 17.11
N ASP A 7 20.49 9.25 18.36
CA ASP A 7 20.06 8.02 19.03
C ASP A 7 18.79 7.40 18.41
N GLU A 8 17.86 8.22 17.93
CA GLU A 8 16.63 7.79 17.23
C GLU A 8 16.95 7.14 15.87
N TRP A 9 18.04 7.55 15.22
CA TRP A 9 18.49 7.03 13.92
C TRP A 9 19.38 5.79 14.06
N MET A 10 20.06 5.60 15.20
CA MET A 10 20.85 4.40 15.50
C MET A 10 19.99 3.14 15.73
N GLY A 11 18.67 3.29 15.86
CA GLY A 11 17.71 2.18 15.89
C GLY A 11 17.19 1.73 14.52
N LEU A 12 17.58 2.41 13.44
CA LEU A 12 17.21 2.03 12.07
C LEU A 12 18.16 0.94 11.55
N PRO A 13 17.72 0.06 10.62
CA PRO A 13 18.55 -1.02 10.09
C PRO A 13 19.66 -0.53 9.13
N VAL A 14 20.07 0.74 9.26
CA VAL A 14 21.14 1.37 8.47
C VAL A 14 22.39 1.41 9.36
N ASN A 15 23.47 0.73 8.95
CA ASN A 15 24.67 0.67 9.79
C ASN A 15 25.41 2.03 9.85
N GLU A 16 26.23 2.24 10.89
CA GLU A 16 26.96 3.50 11.13
C GLU A 16 27.77 3.96 9.91
N LYS A 17 28.33 3.02 9.13
CA LYS A 17 29.14 3.31 7.95
C LYS A 17 28.29 3.87 6.80
N GLN A 18 27.09 3.32 6.59
CA GLN A 18 26.15 3.79 5.57
C GLN A 18 25.58 5.17 5.93
N LEU A 19 25.30 5.42 7.22
CA LEU A 19 24.94 6.76 7.69
C LEU A 19 26.10 7.74 7.48
N HIS A 20 27.32 7.35 7.86
CA HIS A 20 28.53 8.17 7.72
C HIS A 20 28.82 8.57 6.26
N ASP A 21 28.70 7.63 5.31
CA ASP A 21 28.89 7.91 3.87
C ASP A 21 27.81 8.83 3.29
N LEU A 22 26.60 8.80 3.84
CA LEU A 22 25.49 9.71 3.50
C LEU A 22 25.73 11.14 4.07
N PHE A 23 26.47 11.25 5.17
CA PHE A 23 26.82 12.49 5.86
C PHE A 23 28.02 13.21 5.22
N LEU A 24 29.04 12.49 4.73
CA LEU A 24 30.29 13.07 4.21
C LEU A 24 30.14 13.87 2.90
N GLY A 25 29.01 13.77 2.20
CA GLY A 25 28.78 14.48 0.94
C GLY A 25 28.47 15.98 1.06
N GLY A 26 28.29 16.51 2.28
CA GLY A 26 28.00 17.94 2.53
C GLY A 26 26.67 18.47 1.98
N LYS A 27 25.96 17.68 1.17
CA LYS A 27 24.60 17.95 0.65
C LYS A 27 23.63 16.98 1.34
N ARG A 28 22.52 17.50 1.88
CA ARG A 28 21.41 16.68 2.40
C ARG A 28 20.92 15.75 1.28
N HIS A 29 21.36 14.48 1.32
CA HIS A 29 20.94 13.48 0.36
C HIS A 29 19.41 13.33 0.39
N PRO A 30 18.70 13.26 -0.75
CA PRO A 30 17.23 13.15 -0.78
C PRO A 30 16.69 12.01 0.07
N ALA A 31 17.41 10.88 0.15
CA ALA A 31 17.11 9.76 1.05
C ALA A 31 16.97 10.18 2.52
N MET A 32 17.85 11.05 3.04
CA MET A 32 17.76 11.52 4.43
C MET A 32 16.52 12.35 4.65
N LYS A 33 16.16 13.21 3.68
CA LYS A 33 14.93 14.00 3.77
C LYS A 33 13.70 13.09 3.78
N MET A 34 13.69 12.03 2.96
CA MET A 34 12.59 11.07 2.92
C MET A 34 12.49 10.25 4.21
N ALA A 35 13.62 9.79 4.76
CA ALA A 35 13.65 9.11 6.05
C ALA A 35 13.14 10.01 7.19
N ASP A 36 13.59 11.27 7.24
CA ASP A 36 13.10 12.30 8.18
C ASP A 36 11.57 12.48 8.09
N ILE A 37 11.03 12.55 6.87
CA ILE A 37 9.59 12.68 6.64
C ILE A 37 8.85 11.42 7.13
N ALA A 38 9.34 10.24 6.78
CA ALA A 38 8.74 8.97 7.19
C ALA A 38 8.69 8.86 8.72
N MET A 39 9.78 9.17 9.42
CA MET A 39 9.85 9.13 10.89
C MET A 39 8.89 10.14 11.53
N LYS A 40 8.79 11.37 11.01
CA LYS A 40 7.79 12.35 11.48
C LYS A 40 6.35 11.87 11.31
N MET A 41 6.08 11.10 10.25
CA MET A 41 4.79 10.47 9.99
C MET A 41 4.60 9.13 10.73
N LYS A 42 5.58 8.70 11.55
CA LYS A 42 5.60 7.39 12.22
C LYS A 42 5.52 6.20 11.26
N ARG A 43 6.02 6.37 10.03
CA ARG A 43 6.12 5.32 9.00
C ARG A 43 7.54 4.76 8.96
N SER A 44 7.69 3.56 8.40
CA SER A 44 9.01 2.97 8.18
C SER A 44 9.82 3.82 7.19
N PRO A 45 11.08 4.17 7.48
CA PRO A 45 11.93 4.90 6.53
C PRO A 45 12.50 3.99 5.43
N ASN A 46 12.48 2.66 5.63
CA ASN A 46 13.09 1.68 4.73
C ASN A 46 12.07 0.71 4.13
N GLN A 47 10.78 0.89 4.39
CA GLN A 47 9.74 0.05 3.81
C GLN A 47 8.51 0.88 3.47
N VAL A 48 8.05 0.75 2.23
CA VAL A 48 6.86 1.43 1.71
C VAL A 48 5.73 0.42 1.61
N PHE A 49 4.59 0.71 2.21
CA PHE A 49 3.39 -0.12 2.16
C PHE A 49 2.34 0.52 1.24
N VAL A 50 1.94 -0.22 0.21
CA VAL A 50 0.88 0.17 -0.74
C VAL A 50 -0.29 -0.78 -0.54
N LEU A 51 -1.44 -0.28 -0.07
CA LEU A 51 -2.67 -1.05 0.07
C LEU A 51 -3.51 -0.91 -1.20
N LEU A 52 -3.84 -2.03 -1.85
CA LEU A 52 -4.79 -2.05 -2.96
C LEU A 52 -6.19 -2.34 -2.42
N VAL A 53 -7.18 -1.51 -2.74
CA VAL A 53 -8.60 -1.72 -2.42
C VAL A 53 -9.44 -1.45 -3.66
N GLY A 54 -10.60 -2.10 -3.78
CA GLY A 54 -11.42 -2.00 -4.98
C GLY A 54 -12.45 -3.12 -5.06
N LEU A 55 -13.41 -2.98 -5.97
CA LEU A 55 -14.39 -4.03 -6.25
C LEU A 55 -13.74 -5.35 -6.68
N SER A 56 -14.45 -6.46 -6.52
CA SER A 56 -14.07 -7.73 -7.17
C SER A 56 -13.94 -7.51 -8.68
N GLY A 57 -12.91 -8.10 -9.29
CA GLY A 57 -12.62 -7.94 -10.74
C GLY A 57 -12.02 -6.59 -11.15
N ALA A 58 -11.75 -5.65 -10.23
CA ALA A 58 -11.18 -4.34 -10.59
C ALA A 58 -9.71 -4.39 -11.10
N GLY A 59 -9.03 -5.53 -11.00
CA GLY A 59 -7.64 -5.70 -11.45
C GLY A 59 -6.56 -5.46 -10.38
N LYS A 60 -6.88 -5.63 -9.09
CA LYS A 60 -5.92 -5.45 -7.97
C LYS A 60 -4.73 -6.44 -8.08
N SER A 61 -5.00 -7.73 -8.09
CA SER A 61 -3.99 -8.79 -8.20
C SER A 61 -3.20 -8.71 -9.51
N SER A 62 -3.86 -8.34 -10.62
CA SER A 62 -3.18 -8.05 -11.90
C SER A 62 -2.24 -6.85 -11.80
N THR A 63 -2.60 -5.82 -11.01
CA THR A 63 -1.73 -4.66 -10.73
C THR A 63 -0.51 -5.08 -9.90
N VAL A 64 -0.66 -6.01 -8.95
CA VAL A 64 0.48 -6.62 -8.24
C VAL A 64 1.42 -7.29 -9.23
N ASN A 65 0.90 -8.20 -10.06
CA ASN A 65 1.72 -8.95 -11.02
C ASN A 65 2.44 -8.02 -12.00
N TYR A 66 1.78 -6.96 -12.44
CA TYR A 66 2.38 -5.94 -13.29
C TYR A 66 3.53 -5.21 -12.58
N LEU A 67 3.33 -4.75 -11.33
CA LEU A 67 4.36 -4.03 -10.58
C LEU A 67 5.55 -4.92 -10.18
N PHE A 68 5.33 -6.23 -10.04
CA PHE A 68 6.38 -7.20 -9.75
C PHE A 68 7.03 -7.78 -11.01
N GLU A 69 6.50 -7.50 -12.20
CA GLU A 69 6.91 -8.09 -13.47
C GLU A 69 6.90 -9.64 -13.46
N THR A 70 6.04 -10.23 -12.63
CA THR A 70 5.90 -11.69 -12.47
C THR A 70 4.54 -12.08 -11.88
N ASN A 71 4.08 -13.30 -12.12
CA ASN A 71 2.80 -13.82 -11.62
C ASN A 71 2.93 -14.33 -10.19
N VAL A 72 2.93 -13.42 -9.22
CA VAL A 72 3.02 -13.72 -7.77
C VAL A 72 1.64 -13.79 -7.10
N ALA A 73 0.67 -13.05 -7.62
CA ALA A 73 -0.71 -13.08 -7.17
C ALA A 73 -1.57 -13.93 -8.11
N GLU A 74 -2.45 -14.73 -7.52
CA GLU A 74 -3.44 -15.50 -8.28
C GLU A 74 -4.45 -14.56 -8.93
N THR A 75 -4.75 -14.78 -10.20
CA THR A 75 -5.69 -13.97 -10.99
C THR A 75 -6.67 -14.85 -11.73
N SER A 76 -7.94 -14.48 -11.75
CA SER A 76 -9.01 -15.14 -12.51
C SER A 76 -9.93 -14.10 -13.12
N GLU A 77 -10.39 -14.35 -14.35
CA GLU A 77 -11.39 -13.51 -15.02
C GLU A 77 -12.82 -13.81 -14.54
N LEU A 78 -13.04 -14.97 -13.91
CA LEU A 78 -14.38 -15.50 -13.64
C LEU A 78 -14.80 -15.38 -12.18
N ARG A 79 -13.86 -15.33 -11.23
CA ARG A 79 -14.15 -15.35 -9.78
C ARG A 79 -13.15 -14.54 -8.96
N SER A 80 -13.58 -14.15 -7.77
CA SER A 80 -12.74 -13.58 -6.72
C SER A 80 -11.85 -14.69 -6.12
N GLU A 81 -10.56 -14.70 -6.47
CA GLU A 81 -9.60 -15.68 -5.95
C GLU A 81 -8.99 -15.23 -4.62
N THR A 82 -8.80 -13.92 -4.45
CA THR A 82 -8.22 -13.33 -3.24
C THR A 82 -9.24 -13.36 -2.10
N ARG A 83 -9.20 -14.41 -1.28
CA ARG A 83 -10.06 -14.56 -0.08
C ARG A 83 -9.41 -14.10 1.21
N SER A 84 -8.13 -13.78 1.17
CA SER A 84 -7.36 -13.24 2.28
C SER A 84 -6.53 -12.05 1.81
N THR A 85 -6.23 -11.14 2.73
CA THR A 85 -5.29 -10.04 2.49
C THR A 85 -3.86 -10.59 2.48
N ILE A 86 -3.12 -10.34 1.41
CA ILE A 86 -1.77 -10.88 1.18
C ILE A 86 -0.79 -9.74 0.94
N GLU A 87 0.36 -9.79 1.58
CA GLU A 87 1.47 -8.85 1.35
C GLU A 87 2.54 -9.48 0.45
N TYR A 88 2.85 -8.80 -0.64
CA TYR A 88 3.95 -9.12 -1.53
C TYR A 88 5.06 -8.10 -1.31
N THR A 89 6.28 -8.58 -0.98
CA THR A 89 7.40 -7.70 -0.64
C THR A 89 8.58 -7.92 -1.57
N VAL A 90 9.12 -6.84 -2.13
CA VAL A 90 10.32 -6.85 -2.97
C VAL A 90 11.38 -5.91 -2.40
N LYS A 91 12.64 -6.36 -2.42
CA LYS A 91 13.78 -5.50 -2.09
C LYS A 91 14.14 -4.65 -3.31
N MET A 92 14.09 -3.34 -3.14
CA MET A 92 14.49 -2.39 -4.17
C MET A 92 16.00 -2.23 -4.19
N LYS A 93 16.62 -2.50 -5.35
CA LYS A 93 18.02 -2.16 -5.60
C LYS A 93 18.07 -0.76 -6.18
N SER A 94 18.29 0.26 -5.35
CA SER A 94 18.54 1.60 -5.86
C SER A 94 20.02 1.94 -5.81
N THR A 95 20.68 1.90 -6.97
CA THR A 95 22.04 2.40 -7.15
C THR A 95 22.11 3.93 -7.07
N GLU A 96 21.05 4.62 -7.50
CA GLU A 96 20.96 6.08 -7.52
C GLU A 96 20.69 6.70 -6.15
N TRP A 97 19.76 6.13 -5.37
CA TRP A 97 19.32 6.71 -4.10
C TRP A 97 20.09 6.20 -2.88
N ARG A 98 20.95 5.18 -3.07
CA ARG A 98 21.80 4.58 -2.01
C ARG A 98 21.04 4.33 -0.70
N ILE A 99 19.77 3.93 -0.78
CA ILE A 99 18.97 3.56 0.39
C ILE A 99 19.20 2.07 0.61
N PRO A 100 20.01 1.67 1.60
CA PRO A 100 20.19 0.26 1.89
C PRO A 100 18.88 -0.35 2.36
N ASP A 101 18.60 -1.55 1.85
CA ASP A 101 17.48 -2.38 2.27
C ASP A 101 16.08 -1.75 2.12
N LEU A 102 15.91 -0.83 1.17
CA LEU A 102 14.58 -0.30 0.82
C LEU A 102 13.68 -1.45 0.33
N GLN A 103 12.50 -1.57 0.92
CA GLN A 103 11.50 -2.58 0.56
C GLN A 103 10.22 -1.90 0.08
N LEU A 104 9.61 -2.49 -0.95
CA LEU A 104 8.27 -2.17 -1.39
C LEU A 104 7.36 -3.36 -1.06
N SER A 105 6.34 -3.10 -0.25
CA SER A 105 5.28 -4.04 0.08
C SER A 105 3.99 -3.61 -0.61
N ILE A 106 3.42 -4.49 -1.43
CA ILE A 106 2.08 -4.31 -2.02
C ILE A 106 1.13 -5.29 -1.32
N ILE A 107 0.11 -4.73 -0.69
CA ILE A 107 -0.90 -5.46 0.06
C ILE A 107 -2.10 -5.62 -0.86
N ASP A 108 -2.26 -6.81 -1.40
CA ASP A 108 -3.44 -7.19 -2.18
C ASP A 108 -4.58 -7.57 -1.23
N THR A 109 -5.80 -7.15 -1.57
CA THR A 109 -6.97 -7.35 -0.72
C THR A 109 -8.07 -8.09 -1.45
N PRO A 110 -8.92 -8.84 -0.74
CA PRO A 110 -10.19 -9.29 -1.29
C PRO A 110 -11.03 -8.13 -1.83
N GLY A 111 -11.84 -8.39 -2.86
CA GLY A 111 -12.74 -7.39 -3.41
C GLY A 111 -13.88 -7.01 -2.47
N PHE A 112 -14.35 -5.76 -2.59
CA PHE A 112 -15.62 -5.35 -2.00
C PHE A 112 -16.78 -5.68 -2.94
N CYS A 113 -17.96 -5.90 -2.38
CA CYS A 113 -19.20 -6.20 -3.10
C CYS A 113 -19.05 -7.42 -4.01
N ASP A 114 -18.61 -8.52 -3.41
CA ASP A 114 -18.42 -9.81 -4.07
C ASP A 114 -19.76 -10.41 -4.50
N THR A 115 -19.77 -11.18 -5.59
CA THR A 115 -20.99 -11.84 -6.09
C THR A 115 -21.51 -12.92 -5.14
N ASP A 116 -20.67 -13.34 -4.20
CA ASP A 116 -20.95 -14.34 -3.18
C ASP A 116 -21.77 -13.80 -1.99
N GLY A 117 -22.15 -12.51 -2.02
CA GLY A 117 -23.14 -11.92 -1.12
C GLY A 117 -22.59 -11.27 0.16
N LEU A 118 -23.49 -10.77 1.00
CA LEU A 118 -23.18 -9.92 2.16
C LEU A 118 -22.28 -10.59 3.21
N GLU A 119 -22.41 -11.91 3.40
CA GLU A 119 -21.57 -12.65 4.35
C GLU A 119 -20.11 -12.66 3.87
N GLN A 120 -19.89 -12.85 2.56
CA GLN A 120 -18.55 -12.83 1.98
C GLN A 120 -17.95 -11.42 2.03
N ASP A 121 -18.74 -10.38 1.77
CA ASP A 121 -18.31 -8.99 1.94
C ASP A 121 -17.83 -8.70 3.37
N ALA A 122 -18.56 -9.20 4.38
CA ALA A 122 -18.15 -9.05 5.78
C ALA A 122 -16.82 -9.76 6.07
N LYS A 123 -16.62 -10.97 5.52
CA LYS A 123 -15.35 -11.71 5.64
C LYS A 123 -14.20 -10.96 4.96
N ASN A 124 -14.44 -10.41 3.78
CA ASN A 124 -13.46 -9.64 3.03
C ASN A 124 -13.03 -8.39 3.82
N ILE A 125 -14.00 -7.60 4.33
CA ILE A 125 -13.73 -6.44 5.17
C ILE A 125 -12.96 -6.84 6.44
N MET A 126 -13.36 -7.93 7.09
CA MET A 126 -12.69 -8.42 8.30
C MET A 126 -11.26 -8.87 8.00
N SER A 127 -11.00 -9.51 6.86
CA SER A 127 -9.66 -9.88 6.44
C SER A 127 -8.75 -8.66 6.33
N ILE A 128 -9.23 -7.58 5.71
CA ILE A 128 -8.47 -6.33 5.54
C ILE A 128 -8.23 -5.68 6.91
N LYS A 129 -9.26 -5.57 7.75
CA LYS A 129 -9.13 -5.02 9.12
C LYS A 129 -8.11 -5.80 9.94
N TYR A 130 -8.27 -7.11 10.00
CA TYR A 130 -7.39 -7.98 10.77
C TYR A 130 -5.95 -7.84 10.32
N PHE A 131 -5.69 -7.80 9.00
CA PHE A 131 -4.35 -7.55 8.47
C PHE A 131 -3.80 -6.22 8.99
N LEU A 132 -4.51 -5.11 8.79
CA LEU A 132 -4.03 -3.77 9.17
C LEU A 132 -3.81 -3.63 10.69
N GLU A 133 -4.67 -4.22 11.52
CA GLU A 133 -4.63 -4.15 12.98
C GLU A 133 -3.57 -5.07 13.59
N SER A 134 -3.26 -6.20 12.94
CA SER A 134 -2.24 -7.15 13.42
C SER A 134 -0.85 -6.90 12.84
N HIS A 135 -0.75 -6.19 11.71
CA HIS A 135 0.51 -6.03 11.00
C HIS A 135 1.54 -5.20 11.80
N PRO A 136 2.76 -5.71 12.06
CA PRO A 136 3.73 -5.09 12.99
C PRO A 136 4.07 -3.63 12.69
N HIS A 137 4.18 -3.27 11.41
CA HIS A 137 4.55 -1.94 10.96
C HIS A 137 3.36 -1.01 10.71
N ILE A 138 2.20 -1.58 10.33
CA ILE A 138 1.03 -0.79 9.92
C ILE A 138 0.09 -0.52 11.09
N ARG A 139 -0.05 -1.44 12.06
CA ARG A 139 -0.96 -1.27 13.20
C ARG A 139 -0.74 -0.02 14.06
N LYS A 140 0.46 0.58 13.97
CA LYS A 140 0.84 1.82 14.67
C LYS A 140 0.95 3.04 13.74
N SER A 141 0.67 2.86 12.46
CA SER A 141 0.83 3.85 11.40
C SER A 141 -0.29 3.70 10.35
N TYR A 142 -0.07 4.21 9.14
CA TYR A 142 -0.95 4.03 7.99
C TYR A 142 -0.13 3.54 6.81
N PRO A 143 -0.72 2.79 5.86
CA PRO A 143 -0.09 2.54 4.58
C PRO A 143 0.42 3.85 3.95
N ASN A 144 1.57 3.79 3.31
CA ASN A 144 2.14 4.96 2.61
C ASN A 144 1.22 5.42 1.49
N LEU A 145 0.55 4.47 0.84
CA LEU A 145 -0.40 4.71 -0.23
C LEU A 145 -1.56 3.71 -0.14
N VAL A 146 -2.77 4.18 -0.42
CA VAL A 146 -3.99 3.42 -0.61
C VAL A 146 -4.42 3.66 -2.05
N MET A 147 -4.32 2.64 -2.88
CA MET A 147 -4.78 2.67 -4.27
C MET A 147 -6.21 2.15 -4.32
N ILE A 148 -7.16 3.01 -4.66
CA ILE A 148 -8.52 2.62 -5.01
C ILE A 148 -8.50 2.22 -6.48
N VAL A 149 -8.51 0.92 -6.74
CA VAL A 149 -8.44 0.34 -8.08
C VAL A 149 -9.87 0.20 -8.63
N LEU A 150 -10.10 0.76 -9.80
CA LEU A 150 -11.38 0.74 -10.52
C LEU A 150 -11.15 0.25 -11.95
N ASN A 151 -12.10 -0.52 -12.48
CA ASN A 151 -12.15 -0.81 -13.90
C ASN A 151 -12.76 0.38 -14.65
N ILE A 152 -12.06 0.93 -15.66
CA ILE A 152 -12.54 2.09 -16.43
C ILE A 152 -13.85 1.83 -17.19
N GLN A 153 -14.17 0.57 -17.46
CA GLN A 153 -15.38 0.17 -18.16
C GLN A 153 -16.59 0.04 -17.21
N ASP A 154 -16.37 0.07 -15.89
CA ASP A 154 -17.48 -0.04 -14.94
C ASP A 154 -18.24 1.29 -14.83
N ASN A 155 -19.37 1.37 -15.53
CA ASN A 155 -20.24 2.53 -15.55
C ASN A 155 -21.25 2.56 -14.38
N ARG A 156 -21.21 1.59 -13.45
CA ARG A 156 -22.17 1.45 -12.34
C ARG A 156 -21.76 2.25 -11.11
N ILE A 157 -21.40 3.52 -11.32
CA ILE A 157 -20.86 4.42 -10.28
C ILE A 157 -21.98 5.20 -9.58
N GLU A 158 -23.15 5.36 -10.20
CA GLU A 158 -24.22 6.24 -9.72
C GLU A 158 -25.15 5.58 -8.67
N GLY A 159 -25.54 6.36 -7.66
CA GLY A 159 -26.54 6.01 -6.65
C GLY A 159 -25.95 5.50 -5.33
N GLU A 160 -26.64 5.80 -4.21
CA GLU A 160 -26.20 5.42 -2.86
C GLU A 160 -26.17 3.90 -2.62
N SER A 161 -26.90 3.15 -3.44
CA SER A 161 -26.98 1.69 -3.42
C SER A 161 -26.01 1.01 -4.39
N SER A 162 -25.24 1.79 -5.16
CA SER A 162 -24.21 1.26 -6.06
C SER A 162 -23.14 0.48 -5.31
N ASN A 163 -22.52 -0.49 -6.00
CA ASN A 163 -21.38 -1.22 -5.46
C ASN A 163 -20.20 -0.26 -5.18
N PHE A 164 -20.02 0.76 -6.01
CA PHE A 164 -19.03 1.81 -5.77
C PHE A 164 -19.27 2.54 -4.45
N ALA A 165 -20.49 3.04 -4.20
CA ALA A 165 -20.82 3.72 -2.95
C ALA A 165 -20.67 2.80 -1.72
N LYS A 166 -21.08 1.53 -1.83
CA LYS A 166 -20.90 0.52 -0.78
C LYS A 166 -19.42 0.22 -0.52
N MET A 167 -18.60 0.11 -1.56
CA MET A 167 -17.15 -0.05 -1.44
C MET A 167 -16.53 1.13 -0.70
N LEU A 168 -16.89 2.37 -1.04
CA LEU A 168 -16.38 3.55 -0.33
C LEU A 168 -16.74 3.51 1.17
N LYS A 169 -17.97 3.11 1.52
CA LYS A 169 -18.38 2.87 2.92
C LYS A 169 -17.56 1.74 3.57
N GLY A 170 -17.25 0.68 2.83
CA GLY A 170 -16.36 -0.39 3.29
C GLY A 170 -14.94 0.12 3.58
N ILE A 171 -14.37 0.91 2.67
CA ILE A 171 -13.05 1.52 2.81
C ILE A 171 -13.01 2.46 4.01
N SER A 172 -14.05 3.27 4.24
CA SER A 172 -14.09 4.14 5.43
C SER A 172 -14.05 3.37 6.75
N ASN A 173 -14.39 2.08 6.73
CA ASN A 173 -14.35 1.22 7.91
C ASN A 173 -13.00 0.55 8.16
N VAL A 174 -12.07 0.49 7.20
CA VAL A 174 -10.78 -0.25 7.37
C VAL A 174 -9.64 0.58 7.97
N ASN A 175 -9.88 1.82 8.42
CA ASN A 175 -8.90 2.71 9.07
C ASN A 175 -7.53 2.80 8.35
N ALA A 176 -7.54 2.82 7.01
CA ALA A 176 -6.32 2.90 6.19
C ALA A 176 -6.00 4.32 5.69
N ILE A 177 -6.96 5.24 5.79
CA ILE A 177 -6.85 6.61 5.26
C ILE A 177 -6.23 7.53 6.33
N ASP A 178 -5.12 8.18 5.97
CA ASP A 178 -4.44 9.14 6.82
C ASP A 178 -4.95 10.56 6.53
N ASN A 179 -5.86 11.05 7.37
CA ASN A 179 -6.46 12.38 7.22
C ASN A 179 -5.49 13.55 7.50
N ARG A 180 -4.28 13.28 8.02
CA ARG A 180 -3.26 14.29 8.27
C ARG A 180 -2.23 14.36 7.16
N ASN A 181 -1.96 13.22 6.51
CA ASN A 181 -1.01 13.11 5.41
C ASN A 181 -1.69 12.33 4.28
N PRO A 182 -2.28 13.03 3.28
CA PRO A 182 -3.03 12.39 2.20
C PRO A 182 -2.27 11.20 1.58
N ASN A 183 -2.91 10.04 1.58
CA ASN A 183 -2.30 8.78 1.14
C ASN A 183 -3.20 8.01 0.17
N VAL A 184 -4.15 8.65 -0.51
CA VAL A 184 -5.10 7.97 -1.40
C VAL A 184 -4.86 8.37 -2.86
N VAL A 185 -4.83 7.38 -3.75
CA VAL A 185 -4.79 7.56 -5.21
C VAL A 185 -5.85 6.65 -5.84
N VAL A 186 -6.50 7.11 -6.91
CA VAL A 186 -7.40 6.28 -7.73
C VAL A 186 -6.63 5.76 -8.93
N VAL A 187 -6.72 4.45 -9.18
CA VAL A 187 -6.08 3.77 -10.32
C VAL A 187 -7.17 3.22 -11.23
N LEU A 188 -7.16 3.63 -12.50
CA LEU A 188 -8.06 3.11 -13.52
C LEU A 188 -7.37 2.01 -14.31
N THR A 189 -7.88 0.78 -14.23
CA THR A 189 -7.41 -0.39 -14.99
C THR A 189 -8.20 -0.52 -16.29
N HIS A 190 -7.75 -1.43 -17.17
CA HIS A 190 -8.35 -1.65 -18.49
C HIS A 190 -8.31 -0.40 -19.39
N ALA A 191 -7.35 0.50 -19.17
CA ALA A 191 -7.25 1.79 -19.87
C ALA A 191 -7.05 1.65 -21.40
N THR A 192 -6.61 0.50 -21.91
CA THR A 192 -6.54 0.27 -23.36
C THR A 192 -7.92 0.10 -24.01
N SER A 193 -8.96 -0.15 -23.24
CA SER A 193 -10.33 -0.31 -23.74
C SER A 193 -11.01 1.00 -24.17
N ILE A 194 -10.40 2.14 -23.84
CA ILE A 194 -10.90 3.48 -24.21
C ILE A 194 -10.09 4.14 -25.34
N ALA A 195 -9.05 3.45 -25.85
CA ALA A 195 -8.16 3.94 -26.90
C ALA A 195 -8.68 3.59 -28.31
#